data_AF-A0A9P9DIE5-F1
#
_entry.id   AF-A0A9P9DIE5-F1
#
_cell.length_a   1.000
_cell.length_b   1.000
_cell.length_c   1.000
_cell.angle_alpha   90.00
_cell.angle_beta   90.00
_cell.angle_gamma   90.00
#
_symmetry.space_group_name_H-M   'P 1'
#
loop_
_entity.id
_entity.type
_entity.pdbx_description
1 polymer ?
#
loop_
_entity_poly.entity_id
_entity_poly.type
_entity_poly.pdbx_seq_one_letter_code
_entity_poly.pdbx_strand_id
1 'polypeptide(L)'
;MLYSSALVVGTLAVGQAAAGNVRHASFHARRNAKPAGIEAIDVKRLAQDAEVYAKINWSTFNWDSLLETVFPKTSATPVPEVNVKATPAAVVTPTSTPEQKPAPSSTQEAAKPSATQKSNIVEDIFGGVEAFSAKIGVQKAGVNDKANNGAIWIGTGGPLTVKHINNNGQEQFLYCWKSAGFTGMTINVNAPAIAVRLPKDGTPVTTSHAAAVPFACASAAEGTKLAVFGGVNATWFEAEYATPSTEKPYGVGAFDVSRLINPHGSLITAKGSKCTSDFTQCYYECKDKSLSHCGEPESYTLVNCDASKGGGSGHDAVMKGDGGGCNMSTQGEEIEVRYG
;
A
#
# COMPACT_ATOMS: atom_id res chain seq x y z
N MET A 1 22.73 -43.43 44.10
CA MET A 1 23.07 -43.00 42.73
C MET A 1 22.10 -41.91 42.34
N LEU A 2 22.61 -40.69 42.23
CA LEU A 2 21.90 -39.45 41.90
C LEU A 2 22.32 -39.06 40.48
N TYR A 3 21.39 -39.08 39.53
CA TYR A 3 21.47 -38.47 38.18
C TYR A 3 20.05 -38.55 37.59
N SER A 4 19.43 -37.58 36.92
CA SER A 4 19.74 -36.19 36.58
C SER A 4 18.42 -35.53 36.18
N SER A 5 18.11 -34.36 36.74
CA SER A 5 17.02 -33.49 36.30
C SER A 5 17.57 -32.46 35.30
N ALA A 6 17.48 -32.72 34.00
CA ALA A 6 17.67 -31.70 32.95
C ALA A 6 17.36 -32.29 31.56
N LEU A 7 16.12 -32.17 31.08
CA LEU A 7 15.75 -32.18 29.64
C LEU A 7 14.22 -32.10 29.45
N VAL A 8 13.59 -31.03 29.94
CA VAL A 8 12.22 -30.64 29.50
C VAL A 8 12.14 -29.12 29.38
N VAL A 9 13.07 -28.53 28.62
CA VAL A 9 12.96 -27.16 28.10
C VAL A 9 13.64 -27.15 26.72
N GLY A 10 12.99 -27.71 25.71
CA GLY A 10 13.63 -27.86 24.39
C GLY A 10 12.70 -28.15 23.21
N THR A 11 11.38 -28.28 23.41
CA THR A 11 10.45 -28.69 22.35
C THR A 11 9.26 -27.74 22.15
N LEU A 12 9.30 -26.53 22.72
CA LEU A 12 8.31 -25.47 22.47
C LEU A 12 8.82 -24.33 21.55
N ALA A 13 10.05 -24.44 21.01
CA ALA A 13 10.64 -23.41 20.15
C ALA A 13 10.70 -23.78 18.64
N VAL A 14 10.13 -24.92 18.24
CA VAL A 14 10.13 -25.37 16.83
C VAL A 14 8.68 -25.59 16.38
N GLY A 15 7.92 -24.49 16.30
CA GLY A 15 6.49 -24.56 15.96
C GLY A 15 5.84 -23.28 15.45
N GLN A 16 6.60 -22.22 15.16
CA GLN A 16 6.06 -20.95 14.62
C GLN A 16 6.50 -20.63 13.18
N ALA A 17 7.10 -21.59 12.47
CA ALA A 17 7.54 -21.41 11.08
C ALA A 17 6.56 -21.95 10.03
N ALA A 18 5.28 -22.09 10.37
CA ALA A 18 4.21 -22.06 9.39
C ALA A 18 3.57 -20.66 9.46
N ALA A 19 4.34 -19.64 9.04
CA ALA A 19 3.74 -18.38 8.63
C ALA A 19 2.71 -18.75 7.56
N GLY A 20 1.42 -18.65 7.89
CA GLY A 20 0.36 -18.88 6.92
C GLY A 20 0.70 -18.06 5.69
N ASN A 21 0.85 -18.74 4.53
CA ASN A 21 1.21 -18.15 3.26
C ASN A 21 0.46 -16.82 3.07
N VAL A 22 1.11 -15.69 3.38
CA VAL A 22 0.63 -14.37 3.00
C VAL A 22 0.71 -14.40 1.49
N ARG A 23 -0.46 -14.49 0.83
CA ARG A 23 -0.57 -14.87 -0.58
C ARG A 23 -0.19 -13.70 -1.49
N HIS A 24 1.09 -13.37 -1.52
CA HIS A 24 1.63 -12.32 -2.39
C HIS A 24 1.56 -12.70 -3.85
N ALA A 25 1.69 -14.01 -4.13
CA ALA A 25 1.32 -14.54 -5.44
C ALA A 25 -0.12 -14.19 -5.86
N SER A 26 -1.08 -14.03 -4.93
CA SER A 26 -2.45 -13.67 -5.30
C SER A 26 -2.64 -12.19 -5.65
N PHE A 27 -1.71 -11.32 -5.24
CA PHE A 27 -1.67 -9.94 -5.66
C PHE A 27 -1.19 -9.80 -7.10
N HIS A 28 -0.19 -10.58 -7.52
CA HIS A 28 0.29 -10.58 -8.91
C HIS A 28 -0.49 -11.49 -9.86
N ALA A 29 -0.76 -12.73 -9.46
CA ALA A 29 -1.21 -13.78 -10.37
C ALA A 29 -2.66 -13.63 -10.85
N ARG A 30 -3.45 -12.73 -10.28
CA ARG A 30 -4.75 -12.43 -10.87
C ARG A 30 -4.61 -11.74 -12.26
N ARG A 31 -3.39 -11.33 -12.70
CA ARG A 31 -3.15 -10.75 -14.04
C ARG A 31 -3.51 -11.77 -15.12
N ASN A 32 -3.44 -13.05 -14.75
CA ASN A 32 -3.85 -14.22 -15.53
C ASN A 32 -5.25 -14.74 -15.22
N ALA A 33 -6.06 -14.04 -14.40
CA ALA A 33 -7.49 -14.28 -14.41
C ALA A 33 -8.02 -13.80 -15.77
N LYS A 34 -7.74 -14.57 -16.82
CA LYS A 34 -8.59 -14.63 -18.00
C LYS A 34 -10.00 -14.73 -17.45
N PRO A 35 -10.94 -13.85 -17.84
CA PRO A 35 -12.34 -14.15 -17.65
C PRO A 35 -12.52 -15.57 -18.18
N ALA A 36 -13.09 -16.46 -17.37
CA ALA A 36 -13.33 -17.84 -17.81
C ALA A 36 -14.05 -17.78 -19.16
N GLY A 37 -13.35 -18.15 -20.24
CA GLY A 37 -13.87 -18.08 -21.61
C GLY A 37 -13.09 -17.23 -22.63
N ILE A 38 -12.03 -16.50 -22.28
CA ILE A 38 -11.21 -15.81 -23.31
C ILE A 38 -10.03 -16.69 -23.73
N GLU A 39 -10.24 -17.49 -24.78
CA GLU A 39 -9.15 -18.09 -25.55
C GLU A 39 -8.16 -17.02 -26.03
N ALA A 40 -6.91 -17.41 -26.30
CA ALA A 40 -5.87 -16.50 -26.76
C ALA A 40 -6.42 -15.54 -27.83
N ILE A 41 -6.17 -14.25 -27.68
CA ILE A 41 -6.62 -13.22 -28.62
C ILE A 41 -6.14 -13.62 -30.02
N ASP A 42 -7.07 -14.09 -30.84
CA ASP A 42 -6.80 -14.36 -32.24
C ASP A 42 -6.74 -13.00 -32.95
N VAL A 43 -5.51 -12.56 -33.24
CA VAL A 43 -5.23 -11.28 -33.88
C VAL A 43 -5.94 -11.17 -35.24
N LYS A 44 -6.26 -12.30 -35.90
CA LYS A 44 -7.06 -12.32 -37.13
C LYS A 44 -8.54 -12.08 -36.86
N ARG A 45 -9.06 -12.61 -35.74
CA ARG A 45 -10.44 -12.37 -35.29
C ARG A 45 -10.65 -10.93 -34.86
N LEU A 46 -9.68 -10.31 -34.20
CA LEU A 46 -9.71 -8.86 -33.89
C LEU A 46 -9.79 -7.98 -35.13
N ALA A 47 -9.05 -8.32 -36.20
CA ALA A 47 -9.12 -7.59 -37.46
C ALA A 47 -10.49 -7.75 -38.15
N GLN A 48 -11.07 -8.96 -38.10
CA GLN A 48 -12.43 -9.20 -38.60
C GLN A 48 -13.50 -8.47 -37.76
N ASP A 49 -13.35 -8.49 -36.44
CA ASP A 49 -14.26 -7.80 -35.53
C ASP A 49 -14.19 -6.27 -35.73
N ALA A 50 -13.01 -5.71 -35.99
CA ALA A 50 -12.86 -4.28 -36.33
C ALA A 50 -13.63 -3.89 -37.60
N GLU A 51 -13.65 -4.74 -38.64
CA GLU A 51 -14.47 -4.51 -39.83
C GLU A 51 -15.97 -4.64 -39.56
N VAL A 52 -16.36 -5.51 -38.63
CA VAL A 52 -17.75 -5.65 -38.19
C VAL A 52 -18.18 -4.42 -37.39
N TYR A 53 -17.37 -3.97 -36.43
CA TYR A 53 -17.64 -2.79 -35.61
C TYR A 53 -17.69 -1.49 -36.42
N ALA A 54 -16.91 -1.40 -37.51
CA ALA A 54 -16.95 -0.27 -38.43
C ALA A 54 -18.28 -0.19 -39.22
N LYS A 55 -19.02 -1.31 -39.33
CA LYS A 55 -20.32 -1.38 -40.03
C LYS A 55 -21.52 -1.19 -39.08
N ILE A 56 -21.29 -1.16 -37.77
CA ILE A 56 -22.35 -0.91 -36.78
C ILE A 56 -22.64 0.59 -36.74
N ASN A 57 -23.90 0.96 -36.99
CA ASN A 57 -24.34 2.34 -36.80
C ASN A 57 -24.64 2.59 -35.32
N TRP A 58 -23.61 2.98 -34.58
CA TRP A 58 -23.67 3.23 -33.13
C TRP A 58 -24.71 4.27 -32.69
N SER A 59 -25.19 5.12 -33.60
CA SER A 59 -26.26 6.09 -33.29
C SER A 59 -27.64 5.46 -33.18
N THR A 60 -27.81 4.22 -33.65
CA THR A 60 -29.07 3.46 -33.53
C THR A 60 -29.10 2.53 -32.32
N PHE A 61 -28.02 2.50 -31.54
CA PHE A 61 -27.87 1.63 -30.39
C PHE A 61 -28.58 2.22 -29.17
N ASN A 62 -29.57 1.51 -28.63
CA ASN A 62 -30.31 1.93 -27.43
C ASN A 62 -29.50 1.56 -26.18
N TRP A 63 -28.64 2.49 -25.77
CA TRP A 63 -27.78 2.33 -24.59
C TRP A 63 -28.55 2.14 -23.29
N ASP A 64 -29.73 2.76 -23.16
CA ASP A 64 -30.55 2.67 -21.95
C ASP A 64 -31.07 1.24 -21.74
N SER A 65 -31.49 0.56 -22.81
CA SER A 65 -31.95 -0.84 -22.74
C SER A 65 -30.81 -1.81 -22.37
N LEU A 66 -29.59 -1.57 -22.86
CA LEU A 66 -28.43 -2.37 -22.48
C LEU A 66 -28.09 -2.17 -21.00
N LEU A 67 -28.08 -0.92 -20.53
CA LEU A 67 -27.77 -0.59 -19.14
C LEU A 67 -28.81 -1.17 -18.17
N GLU A 68 -30.09 -1.18 -18.53
CA GLU A 68 -31.14 -1.81 -17.71
C GLU A 68 -31.03 -3.34 -17.66
N THR A 69 -30.52 -3.95 -18.73
CA THR A 69 -30.28 -5.41 -18.78
C THR A 69 -29.06 -5.82 -17.96
N VAL A 70 -28.00 -5.02 -18.01
CA VAL A 70 -26.72 -5.31 -17.32
C VAL A 70 -26.76 -4.89 -15.85
N PHE A 71 -27.49 -3.82 -15.53
CA PHE A 71 -27.64 -3.28 -14.18
C PHE A 71 -29.13 -3.15 -13.82
N PRO A 72 -29.83 -4.26 -13.55
CA PRO A 72 -31.21 -4.20 -13.12
C PRO A 72 -31.31 -3.38 -11.83
N LYS A 73 -32.12 -2.31 -11.86
CA LYS A 73 -32.37 -1.44 -10.70
C LYS A 73 -32.99 -2.29 -9.58
N THR A 74 -32.19 -2.63 -8.57
CA THR A 74 -32.70 -3.24 -7.35
C THR A 74 -33.52 -2.21 -6.58
N SER A 75 -34.82 -2.46 -6.44
CA SER A 75 -35.71 -1.68 -5.56
C SER A 75 -35.21 -1.82 -4.12
N ALA A 76 -34.75 -0.72 -3.53
CA ALA A 76 -34.31 -0.69 -2.15
C ALA A 76 -35.46 -1.11 -1.23
N THR A 77 -35.25 -2.16 -0.44
CA THR A 77 -36.15 -2.53 0.66
C THR A 77 -35.85 -1.56 1.82
N PRO A 78 -36.86 -0.91 2.43
CA PRO A 78 -36.61 -0.01 3.54
C PRO A 78 -35.99 -0.77 4.73
N VAL A 79 -34.86 -0.27 5.21
CA VAL A 79 -34.18 -0.76 6.42
C VAL A 79 -35.03 -0.36 7.63
N PRO A 80 -35.37 -1.26 8.56
CA PRO A 80 -36.10 -0.91 9.77
C PRO A 80 -35.25 -0.02 10.69
N GLU A 81 -35.86 1.04 11.21
CA GLU A 81 -35.27 1.94 12.21
C GLU A 81 -34.91 1.19 13.50
N VAL A 82 -33.63 1.15 13.83
CA VAL A 82 -33.16 0.68 15.14
C VAL A 82 -33.18 1.87 16.11
N ASN A 83 -34.14 1.85 17.02
CA ASN A 83 -34.27 2.82 18.11
C ASN A 83 -33.25 2.50 19.22
N VAL A 84 -32.11 3.20 19.24
CA VAL A 84 -31.09 3.05 20.29
C VAL A 84 -31.37 4.05 21.41
N LYS A 85 -31.84 3.55 22.55
CA LYS A 85 -32.03 4.30 23.79
C LYS A 85 -30.66 4.64 24.41
N ALA A 86 -30.29 5.92 24.39
CA ALA A 86 -29.06 6.42 24.99
C ALA A 86 -29.07 6.24 26.53
N THR A 87 -27.96 5.71 27.06
CA THR A 87 -27.70 5.64 28.50
C THR A 87 -26.90 6.89 28.91
N PRO A 88 -27.27 7.63 29.96
CA PRO A 88 -26.53 8.84 30.37
C PRO A 88 -25.14 8.52 30.91
N ALA A 89 -24.16 9.32 30.48
CA ALA A 89 -22.78 9.29 30.97
C ALA A 89 -22.69 9.79 32.43
N ALA A 90 -21.84 9.13 33.22
CA ALA A 90 -21.54 9.51 34.59
C ALA A 90 -20.74 10.82 34.64
N VAL A 91 -21.19 11.75 35.49
CA VAL A 91 -20.55 13.03 35.79
C VAL A 91 -19.30 12.75 36.63
N VAL A 92 -18.12 13.10 36.11
CA VAL A 92 -16.85 13.04 36.83
C VAL A 92 -16.53 14.43 37.35
N THR A 93 -16.45 14.57 38.67
CA THR A 93 -16.12 15.80 39.39
C THR A 93 -14.62 16.11 39.23
N PRO A 94 -14.21 17.34 38.85
CA PRO A 94 -12.80 17.68 38.74
C PRO A 94 -12.17 17.92 40.13
N THR A 95 -11.06 17.23 40.39
CA THR A 95 -10.18 17.44 41.55
C THR A 95 -9.33 18.69 41.37
N SER A 96 -9.34 19.57 42.37
CA SER A 96 -8.60 20.83 42.45
C SER A 96 -7.08 20.63 42.55
N THR A 97 -6.33 21.31 41.68
CA THR A 97 -4.87 21.44 41.71
C THR A 97 -4.43 22.46 42.79
N PRO A 98 -3.40 22.17 43.61
CA PRO A 98 -2.89 23.12 44.58
C PRO A 98 -2.06 24.25 43.97
N GLU A 99 -2.26 25.43 44.57
CA GLU A 99 -1.68 26.74 44.31
C GLU A 99 -0.16 26.77 44.49
N GLN A 100 0.57 27.23 43.46
CA GLN A 100 2.04 27.40 43.51
C GLN A 100 2.40 28.89 43.61
N LYS A 101 3.14 29.21 44.68
CA LYS A 101 3.64 30.53 45.09
C LYS A 101 4.71 31.07 44.12
N PRO A 102 4.72 32.38 43.79
CA PRO A 102 5.69 32.96 42.85
C PRO A 102 6.92 33.58 43.54
N ALA A 103 8.09 33.44 42.91
CA ALA A 103 9.25 34.36 42.93
C ALA A 103 10.43 33.77 42.11
N PRO A 104 11.44 34.56 41.68
CA PRO A 104 11.38 35.86 41.04
C PRO A 104 12.17 35.90 39.70
N SER A 105 12.01 37.04 39.03
CA SER A 105 12.61 37.47 37.76
C SER A 105 14.13 37.30 37.63
N SER A 106 14.59 36.84 36.47
CA SER A 106 15.94 37.11 35.96
C SER A 106 15.89 37.36 34.45
N THR A 107 16.21 38.59 34.08
CA THR A 107 16.34 39.13 32.74
C THR A 107 17.64 38.62 32.10
N GLN A 108 17.55 37.92 30.97
CA GLN A 108 18.61 37.91 29.96
C GLN A 108 18.00 37.93 28.56
N GLU A 109 18.21 39.04 27.87
CA GLU A 109 17.87 39.32 26.50
C GLU A 109 18.80 38.53 25.58
N ALA A 110 18.28 37.45 24.99
CA ALA A 110 18.96 36.66 23.97
C ALA A 110 18.43 37.02 22.58
N ALA A 111 19.36 37.25 21.66
CA ALA A 111 19.13 37.69 20.30
C ALA A 111 18.07 36.84 19.57
N LYS A 112 17.10 37.54 18.99
CA LYS A 112 16.00 37.02 18.16
C LYS A 112 16.54 36.20 16.98
N PRO A 113 16.34 34.87 16.92
CA PRO A 113 16.52 34.14 15.69
C PRO A 113 15.43 34.59 14.72
N SER A 114 15.83 34.90 13.48
CA SER A 114 14.92 35.17 12.38
C SER A 114 13.89 34.04 12.32
N ALA A 115 12.61 34.40 12.39
CA ALA A 115 11.53 33.44 12.32
C ALA A 115 11.56 32.80 10.93
N THR A 116 12.10 31.58 10.84
CA THR A 116 11.79 30.66 9.75
C THR A 116 10.27 30.57 9.71
N GLN A 117 9.67 31.08 8.63
CA GLN A 117 8.26 30.89 8.36
C GLN A 117 7.99 29.38 8.48
N LYS A 118 7.20 28.99 9.47
CA LYS A 118 6.51 27.69 9.46
C LYS A 118 5.54 27.77 8.29
N SER A 119 6.01 27.51 7.08
CA SER A 119 5.10 27.09 6.01
C SER A 119 4.36 25.88 6.57
N ASN A 120 3.04 25.87 6.44
CA ASN A 120 2.25 24.71 6.81
C ASN A 120 2.76 23.54 5.97
N ILE A 121 3.56 22.63 6.57
CA ILE A 121 4.10 21.42 5.92
C ILE A 121 2.99 20.65 5.18
N VAL A 122 1.75 20.71 5.68
CA VAL A 122 0.58 20.05 5.10
C VAL A 122 0.10 20.72 3.79
N GLU A 123 0.32 22.01 3.59
CA GLU A 123 0.02 22.68 2.31
C GLU A 123 1.12 22.43 1.27
N ASP A 124 2.35 22.22 1.73
CA ASP A 124 3.52 22.05 0.88
C ASP A 124 3.60 20.68 0.18
N ILE A 125 2.94 19.64 0.73
CA ILE A 125 2.93 18.30 0.13
C ILE A 125 1.97 18.16 -1.07
N PHE A 126 1.13 19.15 -1.37
CA PHE A 126 0.24 19.10 -2.54
C PHE A 126 0.73 19.93 -3.72
N GLY A 127 1.77 20.75 -3.52
CA GLY A 127 2.36 21.59 -4.56
C GLY A 127 2.83 20.76 -5.77
N GLY A 128 2.38 21.15 -6.96
CA GLY A 128 2.81 20.54 -8.23
C GLY A 128 2.25 19.15 -8.54
N VAL A 129 1.52 18.52 -7.60
CA VAL A 129 1.03 17.13 -7.77
C VAL A 129 0.11 17.00 -8.96
N GLU A 130 -0.84 17.92 -9.16
CA GLU A 130 -1.80 17.86 -10.27
C GLU A 130 -1.10 18.01 -11.63
N ALA A 131 -0.22 19.02 -11.75
CA ALA A 131 0.54 19.26 -12.97
C ALA A 131 1.44 18.06 -13.34
N PHE A 132 2.12 17.48 -12.36
CA PHE A 132 2.94 16.28 -12.57
C PHE A 132 2.08 15.05 -12.90
N SER A 133 0.96 14.86 -12.19
CA SER A 133 0.01 13.76 -12.43
C SER A 133 -0.52 13.79 -13.87
N ALA A 134 -0.94 14.97 -14.35
CA ALA A 134 -1.37 15.17 -15.73
C ALA A 134 -0.24 14.84 -16.73
N LYS A 135 1.00 15.26 -16.45
CA LYS A 135 2.18 15.00 -17.29
C LYS A 135 2.47 13.51 -17.46
N ILE A 136 2.30 12.69 -16.41
CA ILE A 136 2.55 11.25 -16.48
C ILE A 136 1.32 10.43 -16.90
N GLY A 137 0.14 11.04 -16.97
CA GLY A 137 -1.10 10.40 -17.42
C GLY A 137 -2.02 9.89 -16.30
N VAL A 138 -1.83 10.35 -15.07
CA VAL A 138 -2.76 10.13 -13.95
C VAL A 138 -3.93 11.10 -14.12
N GLN A 139 -5.13 10.56 -14.33
CA GLN A 139 -6.29 11.36 -14.73
C GLN A 139 -7.12 11.90 -13.55
N LYS A 140 -6.98 11.29 -12.38
CA LYS A 140 -7.76 11.66 -11.20
C LYS A 140 -6.85 12.12 -10.07
N ALA A 141 -7.27 13.18 -9.40
CA ALA A 141 -6.61 13.64 -8.18
C ALA A 141 -6.59 12.51 -7.13
N GLY A 142 -5.55 12.51 -6.29
CA GLY A 142 -5.50 11.61 -5.14
C GLY A 142 -6.59 11.96 -4.13
N VAL A 143 -7.17 10.94 -3.49
CA VAL A 143 -8.21 11.13 -2.48
C VAL A 143 -7.66 11.92 -1.29
N ASN A 144 -6.46 11.57 -0.83
CA ASN A 144 -5.68 12.33 0.16
C ASN A 144 -6.42 12.60 1.47
N ASP A 145 -7.25 11.65 1.91
CA ASP A 145 -7.95 11.75 3.19
C ASP A 145 -6.96 11.99 4.33
N LYS A 146 -7.30 12.89 5.26
CA LYS A 146 -6.50 13.21 6.46
C LYS A 146 -7.03 12.55 7.73
N ALA A 147 -8.07 11.75 7.59
CA ALA A 147 -8.74 11.02 8.66
C ALA A 147 -8.89 9.56 8.25
N ASN A 148 -9.04 8.68 9.23
CA ASN A 148 -9.24 7.26 9.00
C ASN A 148 -10.46 7.02 8.10
N ASN A 149 -10.21 6.47 6.91
CA ASN A 149 -11.20 6.13 5.88
C ASN A 149 -11.39 4.61 5.71
N GLY A 150 -10.87 3.81 6.65
CA GLY A 150 -10.88 2.35 6.56
C GLY A 150 -9.94 1.76 5.51
N ALA A 151 -9.06 2.57 4.90
CA ALA A 151 -8.06 2.13 3.93
C ALA A 151 -6.72 2.82 4.15
N ILE A 152 -6.43 3.91 3.44
CA ILE A 152 -5.14 4.63 3.47
C ILE A 152 -5.44 6.12 3.63
N TRP A 153 -4.81 6.77 4.61
CA TRP A 153 -4.95 8.21 4.85
C TRP A 153 -3.61 8.85 5.23
N ILE A 154 -3.51 10.16 5.07
CA ILE A 154 -2.36 10.97 5.49
C ILE A 154 -2.44 11.19 6.99
N GLY A 155 -1.32 10.94 7.68
CA GLY A 155 -1.19 11.12 9.12
C GLY A 155 -0.90 9.82 9.87
N THR A 156 -1.16 9.85 11.17
CA THR A 156 -0.88 8.75 12.11
C THR A 156 -2.18 8.14 12.64
N GLY A 157 -2.05 7.12 13.50
CA GLY A 157 -3.17 6.53 14.24
C GLY A 157 -3.77 5.27 13.60
N GLY A 158 -3.20 4.81 12.48
CA GLY A 158 -3.49 3.48 11.93
C GLY A 158 -2.65 2.38 12.59
N PRO A 159 -3.08 1.11 12.49
CA PRO A 159 -2.29 -0.04 12.95
C PRO A 159 -0.97 -0.20 12.19
N LEU A 160 -0.90 0.24 10.93
CA LEU A 160 0.36 0.42 10.23
C LEU A 160 0.55 1.90 9.91
N THR A 161 1.72 2.43 10.23
CA THR A 161 2.16 3.77 9.81
C THR A 161 3.38 3.64 8.90
N VAL A 162 3.39 4.38 7.79
CA VAL A 162 4.50 4.40 6.84
C VAL A 162 5.03 5.83 6.69
N LYS A 163 6.33 6.00 6.95
CA LYS A 163 7.05 7.26 6.75
C LYS A 163 7.71 7.23 5.38
N HIS A 164 7.20 8.00 4.44
CA HIS A 164 7.73 8.11 3.08
C HIS A 164 8.74 9.25 3.00
N ILE A 165 9.98 8.93 2.63
CA ILE A 165 11.11 9.86 2.64
C ILE A 165 11.74 9.92 1.25
N ASN A 166 11.85 11.12 0.69
CA ASN A 166 12.64 11.34 -0.51
C ASN A 166 14.13 11.36 -0.16
N ASN A 167 14.92 10.53 -0.83
CA ASN A 167 16.35 10.37 -0.64
C ASN A 167 17.15 10.49 -1.96
N ASN A 168 16.52 11.03 -3.01
CA ASN A 168 17.14 11.18 -4.34
C ASN A 168 17.64 12.63 -4.59
N GLY A 169 17.24 13.59 -3.75
CA GLY A 169 17.57 15.02 -3.95
C GLY A 169 16.83 15.67 -5.15
N GLN A 170 16.07 14.89 -5.92
CA GLN A 170 15.17 15.35 -6.96
C GLN A 170 13.73 15.45 -6.45
N GLU A 171 12.86 16.15 -7.18
CA GLU A 171 11.44 16.17 -6.82
C GLU A 171 10.83 14.79 -7.06
N GLN A 172 10.07 14.28 -6.08
CA GLN A 172 9.37 13.02 -6.20
C GLN A 172 7.90 13.19 -5.78
N PHE A 173 7.04 12.44 -6.45
CA PHE A 173 5.61 12.38 -6.21
C PHE A 173 5.26 10.95 -5.81
N LEU A 174 4.68 10.79 -4.63
CA LEU A 174 4.23 9.52 -4.10
C LEU A 174 2.80 9.24 -4.52
N TYR A 175 2.57 8.05 -5.04
CA TYR A 175 1.26 7.50 -5.30
C TYR A 175 1.07 6.23 -4.49
N CYS A 176 0.00 6.15 -3.70
CA CYS A 176 -0.38 4.93 -2.99
C CYS A 176 -1.80 4.51 -3.36
N TRP A 177 -2.02 3.21 -3.42
CA TRP A 177 -3.32 2.61 -3.70
C TRP A 177 -3.53 1.35 -2.88
N LYS A 178 -4.78 1.11 -2.49
CA LYS A 178 -5.18 -0.17 -1.90
C LYS A 178 -5.41 -1.21 -2.99
N SER A 179 -5.32 -2.48 -2.63
CA SER A 179 -5.78 -3.57 -3.49
C SER A 179 -7.29 -3.45 -3.72
N ALA A 180 -7.69 -3.54 -4.98
CA ALA A 180 -9.08 -3.60 -5.43
C ALA A 180 -9.18 -4.57 -6.61
N GLY A 181 -8.54 -5.73 -6.48
CA GLY A 181 -8.10 -6.49 -7.66
C GLY A 181 -7.05 -5.69 -8.44
N PHE A 182 -7.00 -5.81 -9.77
CA PHE A 182 -6.05 -5.03 -10.59
C PHE A 182 -6.36 -3.56 -10.67
N THR A 183 -7.61 -3.15 -10.45
CA THR A 183 -7.99 -1.77 -10.75
C THR A 183 -7.35 -0.78 -9.79
N GLY A 184 -7.03 -1.22 -8.56
CA GLY A 184 -6.38 -0.37 -7.56
C GLY A 184 -5.08 0.28 -8.05
N MET A 185 -4.24 -0.46 -8.80
CA MET A 185 -2.97 0.06 -9.32
C MET A 185 -3.10 0.87 -10.62
N THR A 186 -4.28 0.87 -11.27
CA THR A 186 -4.51 1.54 -12.56
C THR A 186 -4.88 3.01 -12.37
N ILE A 187 -3.89 3.81 -11.95
CA ILE A 187 -4.08 5.22 -11.59
C ILE A 187 -4.27 6.16 -12.80
N ASN A 188 -4.11 5.65 -14.01
CA ASN A 188 -4.56 6.32 -15.23
C ASN A 188 -6.08 6.46 -15.32
N VAL A 189 -6.86 5.60 -14.64
CA VAL A 189 -8.33 5.63 -14.67
C VAL A 189 -8.96 5.70 -13.27
N ASN A 190 -8.24 5.27 -12.24
CA ASN A 190 -8.68 5.29 -10.85
C ASN A 190 -7.95 6.36 -10.04
N ALA A 191 -8.66 6.95 -9.07
CA ALA A 191 -8.02 7.88 -8.14
C ALA A 191 -7.09 7.09 -7.21
N PRO A 192 -5.79 7.45 -7.10
CA PRO A 192 -4.95 6.88 -6.06
C PRO A 192 -5.48 7.32 -4.70
N ALA A 193 -5.30 6.48 -3.67
CA ALA A 193 -5.69 6.85 -2.32
C ALA A 193 -4.86 8.04 -1.83
N ILE A 194 -3.56 8.03 -2.11
CA ILE A 194 -2.64 9.13 -1.84
C ILE A 194 -1.97 9.56 -3.14
N ALA A 195 -1.96 10.86 -3.43
CA ALA A 195 -1.09 11.51 -4.42
C ALA A 195 -0.54 12.79 -3.78
N VAL A 196 0.75 12.77 -3.45
CA VAL A 196 1.44 13.86 -2.73
C VAL A 196 2.86 14.03 -3.24
N ARG A 197 3.41 15.22 -3.07
CA ARG A 197 4.83 15.49 -3.23
C ARG A 197 5.59 15.02 -2.00
N LEU A 198 6.73 14.36 -2.20
CA LEU A 198 7.69 14.07 -1.15
C LEU A 198 8.72 15.22 -1.06
N PRO A 199 8.81 15.91 0.09
CA PRO A 199 9.74 17.02 0.29
C PRO A 199 11.20 16.64 -0.05
N LYS A 200 11.89 17.50 -0.81
CA LYS A 200 13.28 17.27 -1.25
C LYS A 200 14.29 17.28 -0.09
N ASP A 201 13.94 17.93 1.01
CA ASP A 201 14.76 18.01 2.22
C ASP A 201 14.74 16.71 3.05
N GLY A 202 14.01 15.68 2.59
CA GLY A 202 13.89 14.41 3.30
C GLY A 202 12.89 14.45 4.45
N THR A 203 12.12 15.53 4.61
CA THR A 203 11.01 15.57 5.57
C THR A 203 10.01 14.46 5.23
N PRO A 204 9.69 13.56 6.18
CA PRO A 204 8.78 12.45 5.89
C PRO A 204 7.35 12.91 5.64
N VAL A 205 6.71 12.32 4.64
CA VAL A 205 5.25 12.30 4.54
C VAL A 205 4.76 11.01 5.17
N THR A 206 3.95 11.12 6.22
CA THR A 206 3.46 9.96 6.96
C THR A 206 2.07 9.56 6.46
N THR A 207 1.88 8.28 6.14
CA THR A 207 0.57 7.68 5.87
C THR A 207 0.23 6.64 6.93
N SER A 208 -1.06 6.46 7.17
CA SER A 208 -1.61 5.41 8.01
C SER A 208 -2.50 4.50 7.20
N HIS A 209 -2.50 3.23 7.58
CA HIS A 209 -3.18 2.16 6.84
C HIS A 209 -4.05 1.36 7.79
N ALA A 210 -5.26 1.04 7.34
CA ALA A 210 -6.17 0.17 8.05
C ALA A 210 -5.62 -1.25 8.11
N ALA A 211 -5.99 -1.98 9.17
CA ALA A 211 -5.58 -3.37 9.32
C ALA A 211 -6.08 -4.22 8.15
N ALA A 212 -5.24 -5.14 7.69
CA ALA A 212 -5.59 -6.10 6.65
C ALA A 212 -6.12 -5.52 5.34
N VAL A 213 -5.70 -4.31 4.99
CA VAL A 213 -5.90 -3.73 3.66
C VAL A 213 -4.58 -3.79 2.92
N PRO A 214 -4.39 -4.74 1.98
CA PRO A 214 -3.19 -4.75 1.15
C PRO A 214 -3.09 -3.48 0.32
N PHE A 215 -1.89 -2.97 0.14
CA PHE A 215 -1.64 -1.74 -0.61
C PHE A 215 -0.24 -1.76 -1.24
N ALA A 216 -0.04 -0.85 -2.18
CA ALA A 216 1.28 -0.53 -2.69
C ALA A 216 1.45 0.98 -2.83
N CYS A 217 2.69 1.42 -2.81
CA CYS A 217 3.10 2.78 -3.02
C CYS A 217 4.31 2.83 -3.97
N ALA A 218 4.32 3.80 -4.87
CA ALA A 218 5.43 4.06 -5.76
C ALA A 218 5.72 5.55 -5.82
N SER A 219 7.01 5.92 -5.88
CA SER A 219 7.40 7.29 -6.20
C SER A 219 7.62 7.45 -7.70
N ALA A 220 7.37 8.65 -8.18
CA ALA A 220 7.60 9.06 -9.55
C ALA A 220 8.36 10.39 -9.56
N ALA A 221 9.38 10.47 -10.41
CA ALA A 221 10.17 11.67 -10.65
C ALA A 221 10.07 12.09 -12.13
N GLU A 222 10.70 13.20 -12.49
CA GLU A 222 10.89 13.64 -13.87
C GLU A 222 11.32 12.46 -14.78
N GLY A 223 10.61 12.24 -15.89
CA GLY A 223 10.88 11.14 -16.83
C GLY A 223 10.18 9.81 -16.49
N THR A 224 9.58 9.68 -15.30
CA THR A 224 8.74 8.52 -14.98
C THR A 224 7.51 8.49 -15.89
N LYS A 225 7.12 7.29 -16.33
CA LYS A 225 5.91 7.06 -17.13
C LYS A 225 4.98 6.11 -16.39
N LEU A 226 3.73 6.03 -16.81
CA LEU A 226 2.89 4.90 -16.43
C LEU A 226 3.28 3.66 -17.24
N ALA A 227 3.18 2.50 -16.61
CA ALA A 227 3.30 1.21 -17.28
C ALA A 227 2.09 1.00 -18.21
N VAL A 228 2.16 0.00 -19.09
CA VAL A 228 1.09 -0.28 -20.07
C VAL A 228 -0.28 -0.55 -19.43
N PHE A 229 -0.30 -1.01 -18.18
CA PHE A 229 -1.53 -1.26 -17.42
C PHE A 229 -2.00 -0.04 -16.63
N GLY A 230 -1.28 1.08 -16.66
CA GLY A 230 -1.70 2.35 -16.05
C GLY A 230 -1.23 2.61 -14.61
N GLY A 231 -0.39 1.75 -14.04
CA GLY A 231 0.31 2.03 -12.76
C GLY A 231 1.64 2.73 -12.95
N VAL A 232 2.25 3.23 -11.87
CA VAL A 232 3.55 3.91 -11.93
C VAL A 232 4.63 2.93 -12.40
N ASN A 233 5.34 3.24 -13.49
CA ASN A 233 6.43 2.39 -14.02
C ASN A 233 7.73 2.56 -13.22
N ALA A 234 7.72 2.15 -11.96
CA ALA A 234 8.82 2.23 -11.03
C ALA A 234 8.87 0.97 -10.15
N THR A 235 9.90 0.89 -9.30
CA THR A 235 9.91 -0.04 -8.16
C THR A 235 8.78 0.32 -7.20
N TRP A 236 8.14 -0.67 -6.62
CA TRP A 236 7.04 -0.47 -5.67
C TRP A 236 7.45 -0.89 -4.26
N PHE A 237 6.90 -0.21 -3.27
CA PHE A 237 6.78 -0.70 -1.90
C PHE A 237 5.40 -1.35 -1.77
N GLU A 238 5.36 -2.62 -1.40
CA GLU A 238 4.12 -3.41 -1.33
C GLU A 238 3.94 -3.94 0.09
N ALA A 239 2.69 -4.06 0.51
CA ALA A 239 2.33 -4.55 1.82
C ALA A 239 1.06 -5.38 1.74
N GLU A 240 1.14 -6.55 2.34
CA GLU A 240 0.10 -7.54 2.31
C GLU A 240 -0.22 -8.11 3.67
N TYR A 241 -1.41 -8.69 3.78
CA TYR A 241 -1.93 -9.24 5.01
C TYR A 241 -2.62 -10.56 4.76
N ALA A 242 -2.37 -11.51 5.65
CA ALA A 242 -3.31 -12.60 5.89
C ALA A 242 -4.58 -12.06 6.57
N THR A 243 -5.68 -12.81 6.44
CA THR A 243 -6.96 -12.49 7.05
C THR A 243 -6.80 -12.28 8.57
N PRO A 244 -7.38 -11.21 9.15
CA PRO A 244 -7.41 -11.00 10.60
C PRO A 244 -8.05 -12.18 11.34
N SER A 245 -7.61 -12.40 12.58
CA SER A 245 -8.26 -13.34 13.51
C SER A 245 -8.41 -12.69 14.89
N THR A 246 -9.17 -13.34 15.78
CA THR A 246 -9.32 -12.90 17.17
C THR A 246 -7.99 -12.82 17.93
N GLU A 247 -7.04 -13.69 17.60
CA GLU A 247 -5.69 -13.71 18.18
C GLU A 247 -4.73 -12.72 17.50
N LYS A 248 -5.02 -12.34 16.25
CA LYS A 248 -4.19 -11.47 15.42
C LYS A 248 -5.07 -10.38 14.81
N PRO A 249 -5.50 -9.40 15.62
CA PRO A 249 -6.53 -8.43 15.22
C PRO A 249 -6.08 -7.52 14.07
N TYR A 250 -4.76 -7.37 13.86
CA TYR A 250 -4.19 -6.60 12.75
C TYR A 250 -3.76 -7.46 11.54
N GLY A 251 -3.98 -8.78 11.61
CA GLY A 251 -3.50 -9.76 10.63
C GLY A 251 -2.02 -10.12 10.82
N VAL A 252 -1.57 -11.14 10.09
CA VAL A 252 -0.13 -11.37 9.85
C VAL A 252 0.21 -10.67 8.56
N GLY A 253 1.02 -9.62 8.64
CA GLY A 253 1.42 -8.84 7.47
C GLY A 253 2.84 -9.15 7.03
N ALA A 254 3.10 -8.92 5.74
CA ALA A 254 4.44 -8.83 5.19
C ALA A 254 4.53 -7.61 4.27
N PHE A 255 5.70 -6.97 4.21
CA PHE A 255 5.97 -5.92 3.23
C PHE A 255 7.22 -6.23 2.43
N ASP A 256 7.36 -5.61 1.28
CA ASP A 256 8.52 -5.83 0.43
C ASP A 256 8.74 -4.66 -0.54
N VAL A 257 9.91 -4.68 -1.15
CA VAL A 257 10.30 -3.87 -2.29
C VAL A 257 10.22 -4.78 -3.51
N SER A 258 9.49 -4.32 -4.51
CA SER A 258 9.16 -5.08 -5.70
C SER A 258 9.70 -4.41 -6.95
N ARG A 259 10.58 -5.14 -7.65
CA ARG A 259 11.15 -4.74 -8.94
C ARG A 259 10.42 -5.41 -10.11
N LEU A 260 9.20 -5.90 -9.88
CA LEU A 260 8.47 -6.65 -10.91
C LEU A 260 7.91 -5.75 -12.00
N ILE A 261 7.49 -4.54 -11.63
CA ILE A 261 6.86 -3.61 -12.57
C ILE A 261 7.92 -2.92 -13.42
N ASN A 262 9.04 -2.52 -12.81
CA ASN A 262 10.20 -2.00 -13.48
C ASN A 262 11.48 -2.55 -12.82
N PRO A 263 12.12 -3.57 -13.44
CA PRO A 263 13.37 -4.14 -12.92
C PRO A 263 14.50 -3.12 -12.82
N HIS A 264 14.41 -2.04 -13.58
CA HIS A 264 15.37 -0.94 -13.61
C HIS A 264 14.82 0.33 -12.93
N GLY A 265 13.79 0.19 -12.09
CA GLY A 265 13.23 1.29 -11.32
C GLY A 265 14.19 1.83 -10.26
N SER A 266 13.84 2.99 -9.69
CA SER A 266 14.63 3.65 -8.65
C SER A 266 14.81 2.78 -7.41
N LEU A 267 15.89 3.04 -6.67
CA LEU A 267 16.18 2.37 -5.41
C LEU A 267 15.09 2.68 -4.38
N ILE A 268 14.62 1.65 -3.69
CA ILE A 268 13.73 1.78 -2.53
C ILE A 268 14.32 0.95 -1.39
N THR A 269 14.28 1.51 -0.19
CA THR A 269 14.55 0.77 1.05
C THR A 269 13.36 0.93 1.97
N ALA A 270 12.78 -0.18 2.41
CA ALA A 270 11.70 -0.23 3.39
C ALA A 270 12.20 -0.92 4.66
N LYS A 271 12.20 -0.23 5.79
CA LYS A 271 12.68 -0.74 7.08
C LYS A 271 11.53 -0.78 8.07
N GLY A 272 11.19 -1.99 8.51
CA GLY A 272 10.23 -2.24 9.58
C GLY A 272 10.91 -2.72 10.86
N SER A 273 10.11 -3.15 11.84
CA SER A 273 10.59 -3.59 13.15
C SER A 273 11.47 -4.83 13.13
N LYS A 274 11.24 -5.76 12.19
CA LYS A 274 11.92 -7.08 12.16
C LYS A 274 12.98 -7.19 11.09
N CYS A 275 12.85 -6.46 9.99
CA CYS A 275 13.77 -6.57 8.86
C CYS A 275 13.71 -5.36 7.94
N THR A 276 14.66 -5.33 7.01
CA THR A 276 14.72 -4.38 5.90
C THR A 276 14.47 -5.12 4.60
N SER A 277 13.66 -4.52 3.74
CA SER A 277 13.46 -4.89 2.36
C SER A 277 14.09 -3.83 1.45
N ASP A 278 15.01 -4.25 0.59
CA ASP A 278 15.74 -3.41 -0.36
C ASP A 278 16.29 -4.28 -1.51
N PHE A 279 17.11 -3.73 -2.40
CA PHE A 279 17.59 -4.46 -3.59
C PHE A 279 18.62 -5.56 -3.28
N THR A 280 18.89 -5.82 -2.01
CA THR A 280 19.82 -6.85 -1.54
C THR A 280 19.16 -7.83 -0.56
N GLN A 281 18.13 -7.38 0.15
CA GLN A 281 17.45 -8.17 1.17
C GLN A 281 15.93 -8.15 0.98
N CYS A 282 15.33 -9.33 1.06
CA CYS A 282 13.89 -9.55 1.01
C CYS A 282 13.15 -8.71 -0.04
N TYR A 283 13.44 -8.93 -1.32
CA TYR A 283 12.82 -8.20 -2.43
C TYR A 283 12.41 -9.12 -3.56
N TYR A 284 11.44 -8.67 -4.35
CA TYR A 284 11.01 -9.36 -5.55
C TYR A 284 11.77 -8.87 -6.78
N GLU A 285 12.19 -9.81 -7.62
CA GLU A 285 12.80 -9.54 -8.90
C GLU A 285 12.40 -10.54 -9.98
N CYS A 286 12.50 -10.10 -11.24
CA CYS A 286 12.31 -10.98 -12.38
C CYS A 286 13.41 -12.03 -12.44
N LYS A 287 13.04 -13.29 -12.75
CA LYS A 287 14.02 -14.36 -12.97
C LYS A 287 14.84 -14.09 -14.23
N ASP A 288 14.17 -13.66 -15.30
CA ASP A 288 14.83 -13.14 -16.49
C ASP A 288 15.10 -11.64 -16.33
N LYS A 289 16.39 -11.29 -16.23
CA LYS A 289 16.87 -9.91 -16.03
C LYS A 289 16.78 -9.04 -17.28
N SER A 290 16.52 -9.63 -18.44
CA SER A 290 16.38 -8.90 -19.71
C SER A 290 14.97 -8.33 -19.91
N LEU A 291 14.00 -8.78 -19.12
CA LEU A 291 12.62 -8.30 -19.21
C LEU A 291 12.48 -6.89 -18.66
N SER A 292 11.62 -6.10 -19.29
CA SER A 292 11.25 -4.76 -18.82
C SER A 292 10.23 -4.78 -17.68
N HIS A 293 9.61 -5.93 -17.44
CA HIS A 293 8.67 -6.20 -16.35
C HIS A 293 8.44 -7.72 -16.23
N CYS A 294 7.91 -8.15 -15.09
CA CYS A 294 7.42 -9.50 -14.84
C CYS A 294 6.26 -9.43 -13.83
N GLY A 295 5.96 -10.53 -13.14
CA GLY A 295 4.79 -10.64 -12.25
C GLY A 295 3.80 -11.72 -12.69
N GLU A 296 4.07 -12.37 -13.82
CA GLU A 296 3.40 -13.62 -14.14
C GLU A 296 3.87 -14.75 -13.21
N PRO A 297 3.03 -15.75 -12.92
CA PRO A 297 3.44 -16.99 -12.29
C PRO A 297 4.75 -17.49 -12.87
N GLU A 298 5.62 -17.95 -11.98
CA GLU A 298 6.95 -18.46 -12.29
C GLU A 298 7.95 -17.45 -12.88
N SER A 299 7.55 -16.23 -13.29
CA SER A 299 8.44 -15.23 -13.93
C SER A 299 9.31 -14.42 -12.97
N TYR A 300 9.04 -14.53 -11.67
CA TYR A 300 9.70 -13.76 -10.62
C TYR A 300 10.06 -14.63 -9.42
N THR A 301 10.92 -14.12 -8.56
CA THR A 301 11.38 -14.79 -7.33
C THR A 301 11.51 -13.79 -6.19
N LEU A 302 11.35 -14.28 -4.96
CA LEU A 302 11.66 -13.55 -3.74
C LEU A 302 13.11 -13.86 -3.31
N VAL A 303 13.94 -12.83 -3.13
CA VAL A 303 15.38 -12.97 -2.89
C VAL A 303 15.74 -12.60 -1.46
N ASN A 304 16.58 -13.42 -0.82
CA ASN A 304 17.15 -13.16 0.50
C ASN A 304 16.10 -12.81 1.58
N CYS A 305 14.95 -13.49 1.54
CA CYS A 305 13.85 -13.30 2.49
C CYS A 305 13.66 -14.51 3.42
N ASP A 306 14.71 -14.89 4.13
CA ASP A 306 14.68 -15.98 5.07
C ASP A 306 14.24 -15.53 6.49
N ALA A 307 13.73 -16.48 7.27
CA ALA A 307 13.25 -16.23 8.63
C ALA A 307 14.34 -15.74 9.59
N SER A 308 15.61 -16.10 9.36
CA SER A 308 16.72 -15.66 10.22
C SER A 308 16.99 -14.16 10.10
N LYS A 309 16.58 -13.55 8.98
CA LYS A 309 16.65 -12.11 8.73
C LYS A 309 15.34 -11.39 9.01
N GLY A 310 14.38 -12.03 9.68
CA GLY A 310 13.07 -11.45 10.01
C GLY A 310 12.04 -11.50 8.88
N GLY A 311 12.41 -12.03 7.71
CA GLY A 311 11.52 -12.22 6.56
C GLY A 311 10.81 -13.57 6.56
N GLY A 312 10.12 -13.87 5.47
CA GLY A 312 9.56 -15.18 5.21
C GLY A 312 9.26 -15.32 3.73
N SER A 313 9.42 -16.53 3.22
CA SER A 313 9.07 -16.87 1.84
C SER A 313 8.22 -18.14 1.83
N GLY A 314 7.35 -18.24 0.83
CA GLY A 314 6.53 -19.41 0.57
C GLY A 314 6.18 -19.48 -0.91
N HIS A 315 5.90 -20.68 -1.40
CA HIS A 315 5.44 -20.87 -2.79
C HIS A 315 3.95 -21.18 -2.78
N ASP A 316 3.16 -20.37 -3.49
CA ASP A 316 1.74 -20.66 -3.70
C ASP A 316 1.61 -21.64 -4.88
N ALA A 317 1.41 -22.92 -4.58
CA ALA A 317 1.29 -23.97 -5.59
C ALA A 317 0.09 -23.78 -6.54
N VAL A 318 -0.94 -23.02 -6.15
CA VAL A 318 -2.12 -22.74 -6.98
C VAL A 318 -1.81 -21.60 -7.96
N MET A 319 -1.20 -20.53 -7.46
CA MET A 319 -0.84 -19.38 -8.27
C MET A 319 0.52 -19.51 -8.96
N LYS A 320 1.27 -20.58 -8.65
CA LYS A 320 2.65 -20.86 -9.08
C LYS A 320 3.57 -19.64 -8.95
N GLY A 321 3.41 -18.90 -7.86
CA GLY A 321 4.16 -17.69 -7.58
C GLY A 321 4.83 -17.78 -6.23
N ASP A 322 6.00 -17.16 -6.13
CA ASP A 322 6.62 -16.95 -4.84
C ASP A 322 5.85 -15.85 -4.10
N GLY A 323 5.72 -16.04 -2.79
CA GLY A 323 5.06 -15.14 -1.87
C GLY A 323 5.88 -14.93 -0.61
N GLY A 324 5.46 -13.98 0.22
CA GLY A 324 6.17 -13.58 1.42
C GLY A 324 6.74 -12.18 1.32
N GLY A 325 7.67 -11.89 2.22
CA GLY A 325 8.19 -10.54 2.44
C GLY A 325 8.73 -10.38 3.85
N CYS A 326 9.04 -9.15 4.19
CA CYS A 326 9.49 -8.75 5.50
C CYS A 326 8.34 -8.84 6.50
N ASN A 327 8.45 -9.68 7.54
CA ASN A 327 7.34 -9.90 8.46
C ASN A 327 7.04 -8.62 9.25
N MET A 328 5.75 -8.29 9.35
CA MET A 328 5.27 -7.24 10.22
C MET A 328 5.05 -7.74 11.66
N SER A 329 5.00 -6.80 12.59
CA SER A 329 4.49 -6.95 13.94
C SER A 329 2.98 -7.17 13.93
N THR A 330 2.51 -8.06 14.80
CA THR A 330 1.06 -8.34 14.98
C THR A 330 0.39 -7.37 15.94
N GLN A 331 1.12 -6.40 16.50
CA GLN A 331 0.63 -5.39 17.44
C GLN A 331 0.56 -3.98 16.82
N GLY A 332 0.76 -3.89 15.50
CA GLY A 332 0.98 -2.65 14.78
C GLY A 332 2.45 -2.46 14.43
N GLU A 333 2.69 -1.71 13.38
CA GLU A 333 3.99 -1.60 12.70
C GLU A 333 4.26 -0.15 12.28
N GLU A 334 5.52 0.24 12.32
CA GLU A 334 6.00 1.47 11.69
C GLU A 334 7.07 1.12 10.67
N ILE A 335 6.89 1.58 9.43
CA ILE A 335 7.82 1.33 8.34
C ILE A 335 8.37 2.66 7.84
N GLU A 336 9.70 2.75 7.74
CA GLU A 336 10.36 3.85 7.06
C GLU A 336 10.69 3.43 5.62
N VAL A 337 10.16 4.15 4.64
CA VAL A 337 10.42 3.91 3.21
C VAL A 337 11.18 5.08 2.63
N ARG A 338 12.39 4.81 2.14
CA ARG A 338 13.26 5.78 1.46
C ARG A 338 13.25 5.53 -0.03
N TYR A 339 12.94 6.57 -0.79
CA TYR A 339 12.91 6.54 -2.25
C TYR A 339 14.15 7.26 -2.80
N GLY A 340 15.02 6.51 -3.46
CA GLY A 340 16.27 6.99 -4.05
C GLY A 340 16.14 7.35 -5.52
#